data_AF-A0A2V2GDG6-F1
#
_entry.id   AF-A0A2V2GDG6-F1
#
_cell.length_a   1.000
_cell.length_b   1.000
_cell.length_c   1.000
_cell.angle_alpha   90.00
_cell.angle_beta   90.00
_cell.angle_gamma   90.00
#
_symmetry.space_group_name_H-M   'P 1'
#
loop_
_entity.id
_entity.type
_entity.pdbx_description
1 polymer ?
#
loop_
_entity_poly.entity_id
_entity_poly.type
_entity_poly.pdbx_seq_one_letter_code
_entity_poly.pdbx_strand_id
1 'polypeptide(L)'
;MKKFVLFAMAAALCLSMLIVPVSAGANRDAALKWTPVIDGKIDEAYLQSISIDHEFPSVRSSENYWGSGKFAFTDAAEGVVGYNTAYGWDAAATSYILWDDTSVYVAVRVTDDDVTGVSDAKYAEAVADLGDYGLWLTDQITCYLTYKGMTSTIRVEALGRYGAEWDGDGYEGWVDWARWHSQDPNREDGLYAVSYTSYGYIVEMKLPLNASVAPKLLKDGGKFDYGLSICDIPLNFEYGLHQGKFAEGIEEYGFNVNDFMMMNDVGTYGGGKYKIKLSEQTPDTSKFITPDGAGTNESTGTKPAGASTAAGGAGAATGGAAATGDTGIIVAAATLLAAGAFIAIKKHR
;
A
#
# COMPACT_ATOMS: atom_id res chain seq x y z
N MET A 1 54.86 14.32 3.05
CA MET A 1 53.58 14.15 2.31
C MET A 1 53.13 12.69 2.40
N LYS A 2 51.85 12.51 2.75
CA LYS A 2 51.02 11.30 2.59
C LYS A 2 51.46 9.99 3.28
N LYS A 3 51.14 9.88 4.56
CA LYS A 3 50.58 8.67 5.16
C LYS A 3 49.55 9.13 6.19
N PHE A 4 48.28 8.82 5.99
CA PHE A 4 47.24 8.58 7.00
C PHE A 4 45.86 8.60 6.36
N VAL A 5 44.99 7.71 6.87
CA VAL A 5 43.54 7.63 6.71
C VAL A 5 43.02 6.86 5.49
N LEU A 6 42.67 5.59 5.72
CA LEU A 6 41.52 4.92 5.11
C LEU A 6 41.20 3.65 5.94
N PHE A 7 40.58 3.86 7.10
CA PHE A 7 39.86 2.83 7.87
C PHE A 7 38.91 3.58 8.80
N ALA A 8 37.76 4.01 8.27
CA ALA A 8 36.57 4.40 9.03
C ALA A 8 35.46 4.86 8.07
N MET A 9 34.80 3.94 7.37
CA MET A 9 33.42 4.10 6.89
C MET A 9 32.82 2.71 6.67
N ALA A 10 32.55 2.02 7.78
CA ALA A 10 31.73 0.81 7.80
C ALA A 10 30.73 0.83 8.97
N ALA A 11 30.44 2.01 9.52
CA ALA A 11 29.53 2.18 10.64
C ALA A 11 28.88 3.56 10.57
N ALA A 12 27.99 3.77 9.60
CA ALA A 12 27.14 4.97 9.53
C ALA A 12 25.95 4.72 8.62
N LEU A 13 25.13 3.72 8.95
CA LEU A 13 23.75 3.56 8.45
C LEU A 13 22.92 2.80 9.50
N CYS A 14 23.11 3.16 10.78
CA CYS A 14 21.99 3.08 11.71
C CYS A 14 21.22 4.37 11.49
N LEU A 15 20.42 4.41 10.42
CA LEU A 15 19.44 5.49 10.27
C LEU A 15 18.58 5.42 11.52
N SER A 16 18.57 6.51 12.26
CA SER A 16 17.74 6.70 13.43
C SER A 16 16.29 6.48 13.03
N MET A 17 15.77 5.26 13.22
CA MET A 17 14.36 5.09 13.48
C MET A 17 14.10 5.97 14.70
N LEU A 18 13.49 7.13 14.49
CA LEU A 18 12.79 7.81 15.57
C LEU A 18 11.79 6.78 16.07
N ILE A 19 12.15 6.10 17.17
CA ILE A 19 11.22 5.35 17.98
C ILE A 19 10.23 6.43 18.42
N VAL A 20 9.13 6.56 17.68
CA VAL A 20 7.99 7.36 18.14
C VAL A 20 7.70 6.76 19.51
N PRO A 21 7.80 7.55 20.58
CA PRO A 21 7.58 7.02 21.91
C PRO A 21 6.19 6.39 21.89
N VAL A 22 6.13 5.08 22.17
CA VAL A 22 4.86 4.40 22.46
C VAL A 22 4.17 5.27 23.49
N SER A 23 3.09 5.95 23.08
CA SER A 23 2.44 6.90 23.97
C SER A 23 2.06 6.15 25.24
N ALA A 24 2.43 6.70 26.40
CA ALA A 24 1.97 6.18 27.67
C ALA A 24 0.43 6.34 27.70
N GLY A 25 -0.29 5.27 27.32
CA GLY A 25 -1.74 5.28 27.17
C GLY A 25 -2.28 4.64 25.88
N ALA A 26 -1.46 4.12 24.97
CA ALA A 26 -1.95 3.43 23.78
C ALA A 26 -2.79 2.19 24.13
N ASN A 27 -4.05 2.16 23.71
CA ASN A 27 -4.89 0.97 23.75
C ASN A 27 -4.50 0.06 22.57
N ARG A 28 -3.63 -0.92 22.85
CA ARG A 28 -3.17 -1.89 21.84
C ARG A 28 -4.17 -3.00 21.54
N ASP A 29 -5.32 -3.02 22.23
CA ASP A 29 -6.28 -4.12 22.18
C ASP A 29 -7.52 -3.81 21.35
N ALA A 30 -7.80 -2.54 21.04
CA ALA A 30 -9.00 -2.12 20.34
C ALA A 30 -8.84 -0.81 19.55
N ALA A 31 -9.59 -0.68 18.46
CA ALA A 31 -9.76 0.57 17.73
C ALA A 31 -10.69 1.52 18.49
N LEU A 32 -10.22 2.72 18.79
CA LEU A 32 -10.95 3.75 19.51
C LEU A 32 -11.93 4.52 18.62
N LYS A 33 -13.00 5.03 19.23
CA LYS A 33 -14.01 5.83 18.55
C LYS A 33 -13.54 7.28 18.40
N TRP A 34 -13.25 7.72 17.18
CA TRP A 34 -12.81 9.07 16.84
C TRP A 34 -12.93 9.32 15.34
N THR A 35 -13.20 10.59 14.96
CA THR A 35 -13.20 11.05 13.58
C THR A 35 -11.94 11.89 13.33
N PRO A 36 -10.91 11.35 12.63
CA PRO A 36 -9.72 12.11 12.26
C PRO A 36 -10.00 13.05 11.07
N VAL A 37 -9.06 13.96 10.81
CA VAL A 37 -9.04 14.75 9.57
C VAL A 37 -8.18 14.02 8.56
N ILE A 38 -8.72 13.70 7.37
CA ILE A 38 -7.95 13.02 6.34
C ILE A 38 -6.99 14.01 5.67
N ASP A 39 -5.75 14.03 6.13
CA ASP A 39 -4.70 14.93 5.64
C ASP A 39 -3.36 14.22 5.39
N GLY A 40 -3.32 12.89 5.57
CA GLY A 40 -2.16 12.07 5.31
C GLY A 40 -1.19 12.05 6.48
N LYS A 41 -1.64 12.38 7.69
CA LYS A 41 -0.83 12.34 8.92
C LYS A 41 -1.33 11.28 9.88
N ILE A 42 -0.44 10.87 10.77
CA ILE A 42 -0.80 10.00 11.88
C ILE A 42 -1.12 10.89 13.08
N ASP A 43 -2.41 11.19 13.24
CA ASP A 43 -2.94 11.93 14.38
C ASP A 43 -2.64 11.28 15.74
N GLU A 44 -2.53 12.10 16.78
CA GLU A 44 -2.38 11.64 18.17
C GLU A 44 -3.50 10.67 18.58
N ALA A 45 -4.69 10.80 17.99
CA ALA A 45 -5.78 9.85 18.16
C ALA A 45 -5.40 8.43 17.72
N TYR A 46 -4.73 8.28 16.56
CA TYR A 46 -4.25 6.98 16.08
C TYR A 46 -3.18 6.39 17.00
N LEU A 47 -2.27 7.24 17.52
CA LEU A 47 -1.19 6.81 18.43
C LEU A 47 -1.70 6.32 19.79
N GLN A 48 -2.95 6.64 20.14
CA GLN A 48 -3.63 6.13 21.33
C GLN A 48 -4.48 4.88 21.05
N SER A 49 -4.73 4.55 19.77
CA SER A 49 -5.55 3.43 19.33
C SER A 49 -4.71 2.18 19.05
N ILE A 50 -5.37 1.12 18.56
CA ILE A 50 -4.69 -0.08 18.08
C ILE A 50 -3.76 0.28 16.92
N SER A 51 -2.55 -0.28 16.96
CA SER A 51 -1.64 -0.30 15.84
C SER A 51 -1.12 -1.71 15.59
N ILE A 52 -0.77 -1.99 14.34
CA ILE A 52 -0.30 -3.27 13.85
C ILE A 52 1.02 -3.03 13.14
N ASP A 53 2.10 -3.51 13.74
CA ASP A 53 3.37 -3.62 13.03
C ASP A 53 3.29 -4.86 12.14
N HIS A 54 3.40 -4.66 10.83
CA HIS A 54 3.24 -5.73 9.87
C HIS A 54 4.49 -6.60 9.81
N GLU A 55 4.29 -7.92 9.85
CA GLU A 55 5.36 -8.89 9.88
C GLU A 55 5.45 -9.62 8.54
N PHE A 56 6.38 -9.19 7.68
CA PHE A 56 6.69 -9.91 6.47
C PHE A 56 7.60 -11.13 6.77
N PRO A 57 7.36 -12.31 6.17
CA PRO A 57 8.10 -13.53 6.51
C PRO A 57 9.63 -13.38 6.39
N SER A 58 10.38 -13.69 7.45
CA SER A 58 11.86 -13.60 7.40
C SER A 58 12.51 -14.52 6.35
N VAL A 59 11.82 -15.58 5.93
CA VAL A 59 12.26 -16.50 4.88
C VAL A 59 11.95 -15.91 3.50
N ARG A 60 12.99 -15.39 2.85
CA ARG A 60 12.96 -14.69 1.55
C ARG A 60 12.91 -15.68 0.39
N SER A 61 11.73 -16.22 0.13
CA SER A 61 11.51 -17.28 -0.85
C SER A 61 10.28 -16.98 -1.73
N SER A 62 10.19 -17.65 -2.88
CA SER A 62 9.03 -17.55 -3.79
C SER A 62 7.73 -18.12 -3.21
N GLU A 63 7.80 -18.86 -2.10
CA GLU A 63 6.62 -19.33 -1.36
C GLU A 63 5.99 -18.22 -0.52
N ASN A 64 6.81 -17.30 -0.01
CA ASN A 64 6.37 -16.23 0.91
C ASN A 64 6.20 -14.89 0.20
N TYR A 65 6.87 -14.70 -0.92
CA TYR A 65 6.94 -13.44 -1.63
C TYR A 65 6.73 -13.64 -3.12
N TRP A 66 6.19 -12.62 -3.76
CA TRP A 66 6.11 -12.57 -5.21
C TRP A 66 6.99 -11.44 -5.72
N GLY A 67 8.18 -11.83 -6.16
CA GLY A 67 9.10 -10.96 -6.89
C GLY A 67 9.01 -11.22 -8.39
N SER A 68 9.13 -10.16 -9.19
CA SER A 68 9.11 -10.23 -10.65
C SER A 68 10.23 -9.38 -11.26
N GLY A 69 10.51 -9.61 -12.55
CA GLY A 69 11.58 -8.92 -13.28
C GLY A 69 12.94 -9.10 -12.60
N LYS A 70 13.63 -8.00 -12.31
CA LYS A 70 14.93 -8.00 -11.61
C LYS A 70 14.86 -8.58 -10.18
N PHE A 71 13.66 -8.66 -9.62
CA PHE A 71 13.41 -9.25 -8.30
C PHE A 71 12.81 -10.66 -8.36
N ALA A 72 12.75 -11.28 -9.54
CA ALA A 72 12.31 -12.66 -9.65
C ALA A 72 13.19 -13.59 -8.83
N PHE A 73 12.56 -14.54 -8.13
CA PHE A 73 13.27 -15.60 -7.43
C PHE A 73 13.78 -16.60 -8.46
N THR A 74 15.10 -16.83 -8.48
CA THR A 74 15.70 -17.88 -9.30
C THR A 74 15.95 -19.10 -8.44
N ASP A 75 15.20 -20.17 -8.68
CA ASP A 75 15.45 -21.46 -8.03
C ASP A 75 16.86 -21.95 -8.37
N ALA A 76 17.59 -22.44 -7.36
CA ALA A 76 18.95 -22.94 -7.57
C ALA A 76 18.98 -24.30 -8.28
N ALA A 77 17.88 -25.06 -8.17
CA ALA A 77 17.59 -26.32 -8.83
C ALA A 77 16.09 -26.66 -8.68
N GLU A 78 15.59 -27.67 -9.40
CA GLU A 78 14.22 -28.18 -9.20
C GLU A 78 14.02 -28.61 -7.73
N GLY A 79 13.02 -28.02 -7.06
CA GLY A 79 12.74 -28.28 -5.65
C GLY A 79 13.65 -27.55 -4.65
N VAL A 80 14.54 -26.65 -5.11
CA VAL A 80 15.36 -25.79 -4.24
C VAL A 80 14.92 -24.35 -4.43
N VAL A 81 14.11 -23.87 -3.49
CA VAL A 81 13.51 -22.53 -3.56
C VAL A 81 14.60 -21.46 -3.61
N GLY A 82 14.54 -20.63 -4.65
CA GLY A 82 15.44 -19.53 -4.89
C GLY A 82 15.42 -18.48 -3.79
N TYR A 83 16.56 -17.84 -3.55
CA TYR A 83 16.69 -16.67 -2.68
C TYR A 83 16.87 -15.43 -3.54
N ASN A 84 16.11 -14.37 -3.25
CA ASN A 84 16.34 -13.05 -3.83
C ASN A 84 17.37 -12.28 -2.99
N THR A 85 18.47 -11.90 -3.63
CA THR A 85 19.52 -11.04 -3.04
C THR A 85 19.59 -9.64 -3.66
N ALA A 86 18.80 -9.39 -4.71
CA ALA A 86 18.77 -8.13 -5.46
C ALA A 86 17.85 -7.08 -4.85
N TYR A 87 16.83 -7.52 -4.10
CA TYR A 87 15.88 -6.66 -3.41
C TYR A 87 16.45 -6.19 -2.06
N GLY A 88 16.23 -4.92 -1.71
CA GLY A 88 16.81 -4.26 -0.53
C GLY A 88 16.26 -4.77 0.81
N TRP A 89 15.02 -5.28 0.81
CA TRP A 89 14.30 -5.73 2.02
C TRP A 89 14.21 -4.64 3.10
N ASP A 90 13.94 -3.42 2.64
CA ASP A 90 13.84 -2.18 3.38
C ASP A 90 12.38 -1.75 3.62
N ALA A 91 11.45 -2.31 2.83
CA ALA A 91 10.03 -2.06 3.01
C ALA A 91 9.45 -2.62 4.31
N ALA A 92 8.73 -1.78 5.03
CA ALA A 92 8.02 -2.11 6.27
C ALA A 92 6.76 -1.28 6.42
N ALA A 93 5.80 -1.72 7.24
CA ALA A 93 4.62 -0.91 7.53
C ALA A 93 4.06 -1.08 8.94
N THR A 94 3.43 0.01 9.41
CA THR A 94 2.60 0.01 10.61
C THR A 94 1.23 0.60 10.28
N SER A 95 0.17 -0.14 10.57
CA SER A 95 -1.21 0.32 10.39
C SER A 95 -1.82 0.78 11.71
N TYR A 96 -2.65 1.80 11.68
CA TYR A 96 -3.38 2.37 12.82
C TYR A 96 -4.86 2.46 12.48
N ILE A 97 -5.74 2.15 13.44
CA ILE A 97 -7.17 2.04 13.15
C ILE A 97 -8.00 2.85 14.15
N LEU A 98 -8.89 3.68 13.64
CA LEU A 98 -9.96 4.37 14.38
C LEU A 98 -11.31 4.03 13.76
N TRP A 99 -12.40 4.46 14.38
CA TRP A 99 -13.74 4.31 13.82
C TRP A 99 -14.70 5.39 14.33
N ASP A 100 -15.79 5.65 13.63
CA ASP A 100 -16.90 6.46 14.11
C ASP A 100 -18.26 5.88 13.71
N ASP A 101 -19.33 6.66 13.84
CA ASP A 101 -20.69 6.21 13.55
C ASP A 101 -20.95 5.87 12.06
N THR A 102 -20.02 6.20 11.16
CA THR A 102 -20.16 6.05 9.71
C THR A 102 -19.03 5.24 9.06
N SER A 103 -17.83 5.29 9.62
CA SER A 103 -16.61 4.88 8.92
C SER A 103 -15.64 4.13 9.82
N VAL A 104 -14.82 3.28 9.21
CA VAL A 104 -13.53 2.86 9.76
C VAL A 104 -12.47 3.78 9.16
N TYR A 105 -11.47 4.13 9.95
CA TYR A 105 -10.34 4.94 9.51
C TYR A 105 -9.05 4.13 9.64
N VAL A 106 -8.22 4.17 8.61
CA VAL A 106 -6.96 3.44 8.56
C VAL A 106 -5.86 4.39 8.12
N ALA A 107 -4.83 4.55 8.95
CA ALA A 107 -3.58 5.19 8.57
C ALA A 107 -2.48 4.13 8.50
N VAL A 108 -1.70 4.13 7.41
CA VAL A 108 -0.59 3.20 7.20
C VAL A 108 0.68 4.01 7.03
N ARG A 109 1.64 3.84 7.93
CA ARG A 109 3.01 4.29 7.74
C ARG A 109 3.74 3.24 6.94
N VAL A 110 4.38 3.63 5.84
CA VAL A 110 5.24 2.78 5.03
C VAL A 110 6.68 3.31 5.09
N THR A 111 7.62 2.42 5.33
CA THR A 111 9.04 2.64 5.07
C THR A 111 9.34 2.10 3.69
N ASP A 112 9.99 2.89 2.85
CA ASP A 112 10.34 2.61 1.45
C ASP A 112 11.39 3.65 1.01
N ASP A 113 12.55 3.21 0.54
CA ASP A 113 13.63 4.12 0.13
C ASP A 113 13.50 4.68 -1.31
N ASP A 114 12.58 4.13 -2.12
CA ASP A 114 12.49 4.32 -3.56
C ASP A 114 11.06 4.70 -4.04
N VAL A 115 10.30 5.45 -3.23
CA VAL A 115 8.90 5.82 -3.51
C VAL A 115 8.69 6.37 -4.93
N THR A 116 7.94 5.64 -5.75
CA THR A 116 7.78 5.95 -7.18
C THR A 116 6.45 5.47 -7.75
N GLY A 117 6.26 5.58 -9.06
CA GLY A 117 5.06 5.12 -9.72
C GLY A 117 5.15 5.22 -11.23
N VAL A 118 4.11 4.76 -11.90
CA VAL A 118 4.05 4.77 -13.36
C VAL A 118 3.96 6.20 -13.89
N SER A 119 4.43 6.48 -15.10
CA SER A 119 4.24 7.78 -15.73
C SER A 119 2.75 8.16 -15.86
N ASP A 120 2.45 9.46 -15.92
CA ASP A 120 1.08 9.96 -16.12
C ASP A 120 0.44 9.44 -17.43
N ALA A 121 1.26 9.21 -18.47
CA ALA A 121 0.80 8.59 -19.71
C ALA A 121 0.30 7.16 -19.48
N LYS A 122 1.06 6.35 -18.73
CA LYS A 122 0.67 4.98 -18.38
C LYS A 122 -0.49 4.92 -17.39
N TYR A 123 -0.59 5.89 -16.49
CA TYR A 123 -1.78 6.07 -15.65
C TYR A 123 -3.02 6.35 -16.53
N ALA A 124 -2.93 7.27 -17.49
CA ALA A 124 -4.04 7.58 -18.39
C ALA A 124 -4.43 6.38 -19.28
N GLU A 125 -3.46 5.58 -19.74
CA GLU A 125 -3.72 4.31 -20.43
C GLU A 125 -4.52 3.35 -19.54
N ALA A 126 -4.11 3.16 -18.28
CA ALA A 126 -4.78 2.27 -17.34
C ALA A 126 -6.22 2.70 -17.03
N VAL A 127 -6.47 4.01 -16.93
CA VAL A 127 -7.82 4.56 -16.70
C VAL A 127 -8.72 4.34 -17.93
N ALA A 128 -8.15 4.40 -19.13
CA ALA A 128 -8.89 4.21 -20.37
C ALA A 128 -9.17 2.73 -20.70
N ASP A 129 -8.38 1.80 -20.16
CA ASP A 129 -8.56 0.37 -20.37
C ASP A 129 -9.61 -0.22 -19.40
N LEU A 130 -10.84 -0.37 -19.91
CA LEU A 130 -11.96 -0.96 -19.19
C LEU A 130 -11.94 -2.50 -19.15
N GLY A 131 -10.97 -3.14 -19.81
CA GLY A 131 -10.87 -4.59 -19.93
C GLY A 131 -9.89 -5.24 -18.94
N ASP A 132 -9.09 -4.45 -18.23
CA ASP A 132 -8.12 -4.90 -17.23
C ASP A 132 -8.59 -4.54 -15.81
N TYR A 133 -7.86 -5.00 -14.79
CA TYR A 133 -8.12 -4.70 -13.37
C TYR A 133 -7.43 -3.41 -12.89
N GLY A 134 -6.92 -2.61 -13.82
CA GLY A 134 -6.29 -1.32 -13.54
C GLY A 134 -4.84 -1.39 -13.08
N LEU A 135 -4.41 -0.37 -12.35
CA LEU A 135 -3.10 -0.37 -11.71
C LEU A 135 -3.16 -1.21 -10.43
N TRP A 136 -2.30 -2.23 -10.37
CA TRP A 136 -2.17 -3.10 -9.20
C TRP A 136 -0.76 -3.63 -8.98
N LEU A 137 0.16 -3.37 -9.91
CA LEU A 137 1.60 -3.57 -9.78
C LEU A 137 2.31 -2.22 -9.93
N THR A 138 2.12 -1.38 -8.92
CA THR A 138 2.77 -0.08 -8.73
C THR A 138 3.15 0.05 -7.27
N ASP A 139 3.95 1.04 -6.90
CA ASP A 139 4.17 1.34 -5.47
C ASP A 139 2.83 1.70 -4.81
N GLN A 140 2.37 0.84 -3.90
CA GLN A 140 1.06 0.97 -3.29
C GLN A 140 0.91 0.10 -2.04
N ILE A 141 -0.10 0.45 -1.25
CA ILE A 141 -0.66 -0.45 -0.24
C ILE A 141 -1.95 -1.10 -0.74
N THR A 142 -2.23 -2.29 -0.23
CA THR A 142 -3.54 -2.97 -0.33
C THR A 142 -4.02 -3.39 1.06
N CYS A 143 -5.11 -2.80 1.54
CA CYS A 143 -5.77 -3.18 2.78
C CYS A 143 -6.88 -4.21 2.53
N TYR A 144 -6.92 -5.26 3.34
CA TYR A 144 -7.97 -6.28 3.32
C TYR A 144 -8.80 -6.19 4.60
N LEU A 145 -10.08 -5.87 4.48
CA LEU A 145 -11.01 -5.79 5.60
C LEU A 145 -12.08 -6.87 5.47
N THR A 146 -12.00 -7.91 6.29
CA THR A 146 -12.90 -9.07 6.22
C THR A 146 -13.95 -9.03 7.32
N TYR A 147 -15.23 -9.06 6.94
CA TYR A 147 -16.36 -9.13 7.84
C TYR A 147 -17.29 -10.28 7.44
N LYS A 148 -17.38 -11.31 8.27
CA LYS A 148 -18.27 -12.48 8.06
C LYS A 148 -18.12 -13.13 6.67
N GLY A 149 -16.90 -13.20 6.16
CA GLY A 149 -16.58 -13.81 4.86
C GLY A 149 -16.64 -12.85 3.66
N MET A 150 -17.12 -11.61 3.84
CA MET A 150 -17.03 -10.54 2.83
C MET A 150 -15.72 -9.78 3.04
N THR A 151 -14.92 -9.59 2.00
CA THR A 151 -13.65 -8.83 2.10
C THR A 151 -13.66 -7.58 1.22
N SER A 152 -13.60 -6.41 1.85
CA SER A 152 -13.26 -5.15 1.19
C SER A 152 -11.75 -5.12 0.90
N THR A 153 -11.34 -4.90 -0.36
CA THR A 153 -9.95 -4.88 -0.82
C THR A 153 -9.67 -3.49 -1.36
N ILE A 154 -8.94 -2.71 -0.59
CA ILE A 154 -8.75 -1.29 -0.79
C ILE A 154 -7.32 -1.03 -1.21
N ARG A 155 -7.11 -0.38 -2.36
CA ARG A 155 -5.79 0.00 -2.85
C ARG A 155 -5.63 1.49 -2.88
N VAL A 156 -4.44 1.97 -2.52
CA VAL A 156 -4.05 3.36 -2.67
C VAL A 156 -2.60 3.42 -3.15
N GLU A 157 -2.38 4.14 -4.24
CA GLU A 157 -1.06 4.37 -4.81
C GLU A 157 -0.20 5.27 -3.92
N ALA A 158 1.09 4.98 -3.81
CA ALA A 158 2.03 5.82 -3.07
C ALA A 158 2.16 7.24 -3.65
N LEU A 159 1.90 7.42 -4.95
CA LEU A 159 1.83 8.74 -5.59
C LEU A 159 0.53 9.50 -5.31
N GLY A 160 -0.45 8.87 -4.66
CA GLY A 160 -1.72 9.47 -4.27
C GLY A 160 -2.62 9.90 -5.45
N ARG A 161 -2.43 9.30 -6.65
CA ARG A 161 -3.27 9.64 -7.81
C ARG A 161 -4.59 8.88 -7.81
N TYR A 162 -4.61 7.66 -7.29
CA TYR A 162 -5.83 6.88 -7.15
C TYR A 162 -5.91 6.16 -5.80
N GLY A 163 -7.16 5.90 -5.41
CA GLY A 163 -7.52 5.04 -4.30
C GLY A 163 -8.85 4.37 -4.66
N ALA A 164 -8.92 3.05 -4.64
CA ALA A 164 -10.06 2.31 -5.17
C ALA A 164 -10.31 1.00 -4.43
N GLU A 165 -11.58 0.59 -4.40
CA GLU A 165 -11.93 -0.79 -4.08
C GLU A 165 -11.73 -1.70 -5.30
N TRP A 166 -11.41 -2.97 -5.05
CA TRP A 166 -11.25 -4.00 -6.08
C TRP A 166 -12.51 -4.16 -6.95
N ASP A 167 -12.30 -4.28 -8.27
CA ASP A 167 -13.37 -4.32 -9.27
C ASP A 167 -13.53 -5.69 -9.93
N GLY A 168 -13.58 -6.75 -9.12
CA GLY A 168 -13.79 -8.11 -9.60
C GLY A 168 -15.28 -8.49 -9.76
N ASP A 169 -15.56 -9.41 -10.68
CA ASP A 169 -16.89 -10.00 -10.83
C ASP A 169 -17.33 -10.75 -9.56
N GLY A 170 -18.61 -10.60 -9.19
CA GLY A 170 -19.19 -11.25 -8.01
C GLY A 170 -18.67 -10.71 -6.67
N TYR A 171 -18.01 -9.56 -6.69
CA TYR A 171 -17.40 -8.95 -5.52
C TYR A 171 -18.42 -8.25 -4.60
N GLU A 172 -18.51 -8.73 -3.36
CA GLU A 172 -19.35 -8.20 -2.29
C GLU A 172 -18.50 -7.52 -1.21
N GLY A 173 -17.89 -6.38 -1.56
CA GLY A 173 -17.27 -5.46 -0.59
C GLY A 173 -18.30 -4.84 0.35
N TRP A 174 -17.84 -4.37 1.51
CA TRP A 174 -18.69 -3.67 2.49
C TRP A 174 -18.25 -2.25 2.81
N VAL A 175 -17.20 -1.76 2.14
CA VAL A 175 -16.80 -0.36 2.14
C VAL A 175 -17.46 0.33 0.95
N ASP A 176 -18.05 1.50 1.17
CA ASP A 176 -18.67 2.32 0.12
C ASP A 176 -17.61 3.22 -0.54
N TRP A 177 -16.60 2.59 -1.15
CA TRP A 177 -15.65 3.27 -2.04
C TRP A 177 -16.02 2.99 -3.48
N ALA A 178 -15.75 3.96 -4.35
CA ALA A 178 -15.79 3.71 -5.77
C ALA A 178 -14.70 2.70 -6.17
N ARG A 179 -15.00 1.92 -7.21
CA ARG A 179 -14.11 0.88 -7.73
C ARG A 179 -13.18 1.45 -8.80
N TRP A 180 -12.18 0.69 -9.23
CA TRP A 180 -11.14 1.15 -10.16
C TRP A 180 -11.68 2.00 -11.33
N HIS A 181 -12.64 1.49 -12.10
CA HIS A 181 -13.15 2.17 -13.28
C HIS A 181 -14.04 3.40 -13.00
N SER A 182 -14.27 3.71 -11.73
CA SER A 182 -15.06 4.86 -11.29
C SER A 182 -14.43 5.58 -10.09
N GLN A 183 -13.12 5.42 -9.87
CA GLN A 183 -12.47 5.73 -8.58
C GLN A 183 -12.34 7.23 -8.24
N ASP A 184 -12.43 8.13 -9.22
CA ASP A 184 -12.16 9.57 -9.03
C ASP A 184 -12.89 10.21 -7.83
N PRO A 185 -14.19 9.91 -7.55
CA PRO A 185 -14.89 10.44 -6.39
C PRO A 185 -14.19 10.14 -5.06
N ASN A 186 -13.49 9.01 -4.91
CA ASN A 186 -12.78 8.70 -3.66
C ASN A 186 -11.74 9.78 -3.33
N ARG A 187 -11.06 10.31 -4.36
CA ARG A 187 -10.10 11.42 -4.20
C ARG A 187 -10.81 12.76 -4.05
N GLU A 188 -11.81 13.03 -4.89
CA GLU A 188 -12.56 14.29 -4.91
C GLU A 188 -13.29 14.55 -3.58
N ASP A 189 -13.78 13.49 -2.95
CA ASP A 189 -14.46 13.52 -1.65
C ASP A 189 -13.49 13.47 -0.46
N GLY A 190 -12.17 13.41 -0.72
CA GLY A 190 -11.14 13.38 0.31
C GLY A 190 -11.19 12.11 1.18
N LEU A 191 -11.53 10.96 0.60
CA LEU A 191 -11.58 9.69 1.33
C LEU A 191 -10.20 9.12 1.62
N TYR A 192 -9.15 9.61 0.96
CA TYR A 192 -7.79 9.28 1.31
C TYR A 192 -6.84 10.46 1.06
N ALA A 193 -5.70 10.43 1.73
CA ALA A 193 -4.59 11.34 1.51
C ALA A 193 -3.28 10.58 1.61
N VAL A 194 -2.28 11.02 0.84
CA VAL A 194 -0.93 10.46 0.87
C VAL A 194 0.07 11.57 1.15
N SER A 195 0.96 11.34 2.11
CA SER A 195 2.06 12.26 2.42
C SER A 195 3.39 11.53 2.41
N TYR A 196 4.47 12.26 2.13
CA TYR A 196 5.81 11.69 2.02
C TYR A 196 6.63 12.00 3.27
N THR A 197 7.32 11.00 3.78
CA THR A 197 8.26 11.11 4.90
C THR A 197 9.69 11.01 4.38
N SER A 198 10.69 11.30 5.20
CA SER A 198 12.10 11.13 4.80
C SER A 198 12.51 9.66 4.62
N TYR A 199 11.61 8.71 4.83
CA TYR A 199 11.87 7.26 4.84
C TYR A 199 10.80 6.45 4.09
N GLY A 200 9.87 7.10 3.39
CA GLY A 200 8.75 6.44 2.72
C GLY A 200 7.53 7.35 2.62
N TYR A 201 6.35 6.83 2.97
CA TYR A 201 5.08 7.55 2.83
C TYR A 201 4.05 7.14 3.89
N ILE A 202 3.02 7.94 4.03
CA ILE A 202 1.84 7.67 4.85
C ILE A 202 0.62 7.70 3.95
N VAL A 203 -0.21 6.67 4.06
CA VAL A 203 -1.55 6.66 3.48
C VAL A 203 -2.58 6.74 4.59
N GLU A 204 -3.45 7.73 4.56
CA GLU A 204 -4.56 7.88 5.48
C GLU A 204 -5.88 7.74 4.74
N MET A 205 -6.81 6.93 5.27
CA MET A 205 -8.06 6.58 4.60
C MET A 205 -9.25 6.69 5.55
N LYS A 206 -10.32 7.31 5.05
CA LYS A 206 -11.69 7.17 5.53
C LYS A 206 -12.39 6.09 4.70
N LEU A 207 -12.90 5.06 5.36
CA LEU A 207 -13.60 3.95 4.75
C LEU A 207 -15.06 3.96 5.24
N PRO A 208 -15.99 4.63 4.53
CA PRO A 208 -17.41 4.59 4.86
C PRO A 208 -17.97 3.18 4.68
N LEU A 209 -18.91 2.76 5.53
CA LEU A 209 -19.48 1.42 5.47
C LEU A 209 -20.88 1.45 4.85
N ASN A 210 -21.18 0.43 4.05
CA ASN A 210 -22.50 0.30 3.48
C ASN A 210 -23.58 0.10 4.54
N ALA A 211 -24.81 0.51 4.20
CA ALA A 211 -25.96 0.47 5.11
C ALA A 211 -26.28 -0.93 5.66
N SER A 212 -25.82 -1.99 4.98
CA SER A 212 -26.05 -3.37 5.41
C SER A 212 -25.08 -3.82 6.52
N VAL A 213 -23.87 -3.24 6.59
CA VAL A 213 -22.81 -3.61 7.53
C VAL A 213 -22.65 -2.59 8.65
N ALA A 214 -22.77 -1.28 8.36
CA ALA A 214 -22.53 -0.21 9.34
C ALA A 214 -23.27 -0.44 10.69
N PRO A 215 -24.60 -0.71 10.74
CA PRO A 215 -25.31 -0.90 12.02
C PRO A 215 -24.90 -2.16 12.80
N LYS A 216 -24.23 -3.11 12.13
CA LYS A 216 -23.81 -4.38 12.71
C LYS A 216 -22.37 -4.32 13.21
N LEU A 217 -21.53 -3.51 12.56
CA LEU A 217 -20.10 -3.40 12.82
C LEU A 217 -19.75 -2.19 13.68
N LEU A 218 -20.24 -0.98 13.36
CA LEU A 218 -19.87 0.28 14.02
C LEU A 218 -20.56 0.45 15.38
N LYS A 219 -20.07 -0.30 16.37
CA LYS A 219 -20.54 -0.27 17.76
C LYS A 219 -19.48 -0.87 18.68
N ASP A 220 -19.59 -0.63 19.99
CA ASP A 220 -18.73 -1.26 20.98
C ASP A 220 -18.68 -2.79 20.79
N GLY A 221 -17.48 -3.35 20.75
CA GLY A 221 -17.25 -4.77 20.57
C GLY A 221 -17.50 -5.30 19.15
N GLY A 222 -17.79 -4.43 18.18
CA GLY A 222 -17.76 -4.76 16.75
C GLY A 222 -16.41 -5.37 16.35
N LYS A 223 -16.41 -6.29 15.37
CA LYS A 223 -15.19 -7.01 14.96
C LYS A 223 -15.12 -7.24 13.46
N PHE A 224 -13.93 -7.09 12.92
CA PHE A 224 -13.55 -7.44 11.56
C PHE A 224 -12.09 -7.91 11.56
N ASP A 225 -11.66 -8.62 10.52
CA ASP A 225 -10.26 -9.00 10.36
C ASP A 225 -9.57 -8.03 9.38
N TYR A 226 -8.33 -7.66 9.66
CA TYR A 226 -7.54 -6.71 8.88
C TYR A 226 -6.23 -7.37 8.38
N GLY A 227 -5.81 -7.07 7.16
CA GLY A 227 -4.53 -7.48 6.60
C GLY A 227 -4.00 -6.42 5.66
N LEU A 228 -2.70 -6.49 5.37
CA LEU A 228 -2.02 -5.54 4.50
C LEU A 228 -1.15 -6.29 3.48
N SER A 229 -1.12 -5.79 2.27
CA SER A 229 -0.05 -6.07 1.32
C SER A 229 0.59 -4.77 0.84
N ILE A 230 1.87 -4.85 0.49
CA ILE A 230 2.63 -3.76 -0.12
C ILE A 230 3.17 -4.28 -1.44
N CYS A 231 2.99 -3.52 -2.51
CA CYS A 231 3.76 -3.70 -3.72
C CYS A 231 4.81 -2.60 -3.73
N ASP A 232 6.06 -2.99 -3.77
CA ASP A 232 7.20 -2.08 -3.84
C ASP A 232 7.88 -2.23 -5.22
N ILE A 233 8.24 -1.10 -5.82
CA ILE A 233 8.88 -1.01 -7.13
C ILE A 233 10.10 -0.08 -7.06
N PRO A 234 11.21 -0.41 -7.76
CA PRO A 234 12.41 0.41 -7.71
C PRO A 234 12.29 1.63 -8.64
N LEU A 235 13.01 2.72 -8.37
CA LEU A 235 13.00 3.93 -9.22
C LEU A 235 13.28 3.67 -10.72
N ASN A 236 14.05 2.64 -11.04
CA ASN A 236 14.43 2.25 -12.40
C ASN A 236 13.70 0.99 -12.89
N PHE A 237 12.41 0.85 -12.55
CA PHE A 237 11.59 -0.27 -12.96
C PHE A 237 11.38 -0.37 -14.48
N GLU A 238 11.15 -1.58 -14.97
CA GLU A 238 10.65 -1.85 -16.32
C GLU A 238 9.14 -2.08 -16.32
N TYR A 239 8.46 -1.68 -17.40
CA TYR A 239 7.05 -2.01 -17.60
C TYR A 239 6.87 -3.48 -17.98
N GLY A 240 5.78 -4.08 -17.49
CA GLY A 240 5.36 -5.43 -17.86
C GLY A 240 4.57 -5.46 -19.17
N LEU A 241 4.32 -6.67 -19.66
CA LEU A 241 3.44 -6.88 -20.79
C LEU A 241 1.98 -6.62 -20.39
N HIS A 242 1.22 -6.07 -21.32
CA HIS A 242 -0.21 -5.89 -21.19
C HIS A 242 -0.90 -7.26 -21.16
N GLN A 243 -1.54 -7.60 -20.03
CA GLN A 243 -2.04 -8.97 -19.81
C GLN A 243 -3.18 -9.35 -20.77
N GLY A 244 -4.12 -8.42 -21.02
CA GLY A 244 -5.17 -8.60 -22.03
C GLY A 244 -4.62 -8.90 -23.44
N LYS A 245 -3.73 -8.05 -23.96
CA LYS A 245 -3.11 -8.24 -25.29
C LYS A 245 -2.22 -9.48 -25.35
N PHE A 246 -1.50 -9.79 -24.28
CA PHE A 246 -0.66 -10.98 -24.21
C PHE A 246 -1.50 -12.27 -24.29
N ALA A 247 -2.71 -12.28 -23.70
CA ALA A 247 -3.64 -13.40 -23.84
C ALA A 247 -4.10 -13.62 -25.31
N GLU A 248 -4.02 -12.60 -26.14
CA GLU A 248 -4.28 -12.65 -27.59
C GLU A 248 -3.02 -12.97 -28.42
N GLY A 249 -1.88 -13.19 -27.77
CA GLY A 249 -0.59 -13.46 -28.42
C GLY A 249 0.12 -12.20 -28.93
N ILE A 250 -0.26 -11.02 -28.44
CA ILE A 250 0.33 -9.73 -28.81
C ILE A 250 1.28 -9.28 -27.68
N GLU A 251 2.56 -9.16 -27.99
CA GLU A 251 3.57 -8.65 -27.06
C GLU A 251 3.64 -7.12 -27.15
N GLU A 252 3.03 -6.45 -26.17
CA GLU A 252 3.07 -5.00 -26.03
C GLU A 252 3.21 -4.63 -24.54
N TYR A 253 3.99 -3.60 -24.25
CA TYR A 253 4.12 -3.08 -22.89
C TYR A 253 2.81 -2.46 -22.40
N GLY A 254 2.35 -2.92 -21.24
CA GLY A 254 1.17 -2.40 -20.56
C GLY A 254 1.49 -1.19 -19.69
N PHE A 255 0.65 -0.99 -18.68
CA PHE A 255 0.78 0.07 -17.68
C PHE A 255 1.22 -0.43 -16.31
N ASN A 256 1.14 -1.74 -16.04
CA ASN A 256 1.66 -2.36 -14.82
C ASN A 256 3.18 -2.59 -14.91
N VAL A 257 3.85 -2.56 -13.77
CA VAL A 257 5.31 -2.73 -13.66
C VAL A 257 5.70 -4.21 -13.66
N ASN A 258 6.84 -4.56 -14.27
CA ASN A 258 7.43 -5.89 -14.26
C ASN A 258 8.35 -6.12 -13.07
N ASP A 259 9.10 -5.09 -12.67
CA ASP A 259 10.03 -5.13 -11.55
C ASP A 259 9.34 -4.73 -10.26
N PHE A 260 8.91 -5.71 -9.48
CA PHE A 260 8.24 -5.46 -8.20
C PHE A 260 8.54 -6.54 -7.17
N MET A 261 8.38 -6.17 -5.90
CA MET A 261 8.28 -7.10 -4.78
C MET A 261 6.93 -6.93 -4.09
N MET A 262 6.14 -8.00 -4.06
CA MET A 262 4.88 -8.03 -3.33
C MET A 262 5.09 -8.73 -1.98
N MET A 263 4.76 -8.02 -0.91
CA MET A 263 4.86 -8.47 0.47
C MET A 263 3.46 -8.52 1.07
N ASN A 264 3.12 -9.63 1.72
CA ASN A 264 1.77 -9.87 2.23
C ASN A 264 1.81 -10.21 3.71
N ASP A 265 0.97 -9.56 4.48
CA ASP A 265 0.69 -9.86 5.88
C ASP A 265 -0.82 -10.04 6.08
N VAL A 266 -1.30 -11.18 5.60
CA VAL A 266 -2.71 -11.54 5.43
C VAL A 266 -2.99 -12.92 6.00
N GLY A 267 -4.23 -13.18 6.43
CA GLY A 267 -4.59 -14.42 7.12
C GLY A 267 -4.79 -15.58 6.14
N THR A 268 -5.49 -15.28 5.06
CA THR A 268 -5.61 -16.13 3.86
C THR A 268 -5.43 -15.23 2.65
N TYR A 269 -5.14 -15.80 1.48
CA TYR A 269 -5.03 -15.01 0.25
C TYR A 269 -6.27 -14.13 0.06
N GLY A 270 -6.09 -12.81 0.07
CA GLY A 270 -7.17 -11.84 -0.04
C GLY A 270 -8.07 -11.69 1.20
N GLY A 271 -7.59 -12.02 2.41
CA GLY A 271 -8.36 -11.89 3.66
C GLY A 271 -7.55 -11.44 4.86
N GLY A 272 -8.20 -10.75 5.81
CA GLY A 272 -7.53 -10.20 6.99
C GLY A 272 -6.87 -11.25 7.91
N LYS A 273 -5.76 -10.88 8.54
CA LYS A 273 -5.01 -11.68 9.54
C LYS A 273 -5.37 -11.28 10.97
N TYR A 274 -5.38 -9.97 11.23
CA TYR A 274 -5.46 -9.37 12.55
C TYR A 274 -6.91 -9.12 12.94
N LYS A 275 -7.33 -9.63 14.09
CA LYS A 275 -8.70 -9.44 14.58
C LYS A 275 -8.84 -8.07 15.23
N ILE A 276 -9.52 -7.15 14.57
CA ILE A 276 -9.77 -5.81 15.09
C ILE A 276 -11.06 -5.84 15.91
N LYS A 277 -11.01 -5.24 17.10
CA LYS A 277 -12.18 -5.00 17.94
C LYS A 277 -12.41 -3.49 18.05
N LEU A 278 -13.63 -3.03 17.86
CA LEU A 278 -14.02 -1.64 18.07
C LEU A 278 -14.34 -1.40 19.55
N SER A 279 -14.00 -0.21 20.05
CA SER A 279 -14.36 0.26 21.37
C SER A 279 -14.97 1.66 21.34
N GLU A 280 -16.01 1.90 22.13
CA GLU A 280 -16.58 3.24 22.37
C GLU A 280 -15.66 4.16 23.21
N GLN A 281 -14.53 3.66 23.68
CA GLN A 281 -13.51 4.50 24.29
C GLN A 281 -13.02 5.53 23.27
N THR A 282 -12.83 6.76 23.74
CA THR A 282 -12.32 7.88 22.95
C THR A 282 -10.87 8.17 23.35
N PRO A 283 -10.03 8.69 22.42
CA PRO A 283 -8.69 9.18 22.76
C PRO A 283 -8.74 10.29 23.81
N ASP A 284 -7.70 10.36 24.65
CA ASP A 284 -7.51 11.46 25.58
C ASP A 284 -6.99 12.70 24.83
N THR A 285 -7.92 13.61 24.52
CA THR A 285 -7.64 14.84 23.76
C THR A 285 -6.75 15.82 24.52
N SER A 286 -6.62 15.68 25.85
CA SER A 286 -5.70 16.52 26.63
C SER A 286 -4.23 16.24 26.33
N LYS A 287 -3.94 15.08 25.71
CA LYS A 287 -2.59 14.67 25.28
C LYS A 287 -2.25 15.07 23.86
N PHE A 288 -3.09 15.84 23.17
CA PHE A 288 -2.75 16.33 21.83
C PHE A 288 -1.75 17.48 22.00
N ILE A 289 -0.45 17.20 21.88
CA ILE A 289 0.63 18.16 22.19
C ILE A 289 1.04 18.91 20.91
N THR A 290 0.46 20.08 20.63
CA THR A 290 1.03 21.32 20.01
C THR A 290 -0.09 22.27 19.52
N PRO A 291 0.19 23.58 19.26
CA PRO A 291 -0.82 24.66 19.14
C PRO A 291 -1.91 24.49 18.07
N ASP A 292 -1.77 23.52 17.17
CA ASP A 292 -2.68 23.30 16.04
C ASP A 292 -3.49 22.00 16.16
N GLY A 293 -3.34 21.22 17.23
CA GLY A 293 -4.14 20.01 17.48
C GLY A 293 -4.01 18.88 16.45
N ALA A 294 -3.08 18.99 15.49
CA ALA A 294 -2.81 18.01 14.44
C ALA A 294 -1.74 17.01 14.90
N GLY A 295 -1.76 15.78 14.36
CA GLY A 295 -0.85 14.69 14.66
C GLY A 295 0.66 14.93 14.58
N THR A 296 1.41 13.82 14.66
CA THR A 296 2.83 13.86 14.28
C THR A 296 2.90 14.19 12.78
N ASN A 297 3.24 15.44 12.46
CA ASN A 297 3.51 15.84 11.09
C ASN A 297 4.86 15.24 10.66
N GLU A 298 4.82 13.99 10.23
CA GLU A 298 5.97 13.24 9.72
C GLU A 298 6.27 13.59 8.26
N SER A 299 5.48 14.49 7.64
CA SER A 299 5.66 14.94 6.27
C SER A 299 6.94 15.79 6.13
N THR A 300 8.04 15.06 6.00
CA THR A 300 9.41 15.55 5.91
C THR A 300 10.08 15.11 4.62
N GLY A 301 9.39 14.29 3.82
CA GLY A 301 9.88 13.72 2.57
C GLY A 301 9.80 14.67 1.39
N THR A 302 10.60 14.39 0.37
CA THR A 302 10.47 15.06 -0.92
C THR A 302 9.39 14.36 -1.73
N LYS A 303 8.45 15.13 -2.25
CA LYS A 303 7.40 14.62 -3.12
C LYS A 303 8.00 14.02 -4.41
N PRO A 304 7.71 12.75 -4.76
CA PRO A 304 8.18 12.14 -6.01
C PRO A 304 7.60 12.81 -7.27
N ALA A 305 8.24 12.55 -8.42
CA ALA A 305 7.72 12.99 -9.71
C ALA A 305 6.40 12.27 -10.04
N GLY A 306 5.45 12.98 -10.67
CA GLY A 306 4.14 12.42 -11.00
C GLY A 306 3.18 12.28 -9.81
N ALA A 307 3.63 12.53 -8.58
CA ALA A 307 2.76 12.54 -7.42
C ALA A 307 1.65 13.60 -7.52
N SER A 308 0.44 13.24 -7.07
CA SER A 308 -0.73 14.12 -7.16
C SER A 308 -0.50 15.41 -6.38
N THR A 309 -0.85 16.56 -6.98
CA THR A 309 -0.75 17.89 -6.33
C THR A 309 -1.92 18.21 -5.43
N ALA A 310 -2.91 17.32 -5.35
CA ALA A 310 -4.05 17.47 -4.48
C ALA A 310 -3.64 17.15 -3.04
N ALA A 311 -3.21 18.17 -2.30
CA ALA A 311 -3.58 18.21 -0.90
C ALA A 311 -5.12 18.17 -0.85
N GLY A 312 -5.72 17.40 0.05
CA GLY A 312 -7.15 17.51 0.33
C GLY A 312 -7.48 18.96 0.69
N GLY A 313 -7.90 19.75 -0.30
CA GLY A 313 -7.96 21.21 -0.20
C GLY A 313 -7.48 21.95 -1.45
N ALA A 314 -8.40 22.13 -2.41
CA ALA A 314 -8.47 23.16 -3.46
C ALA A 314 -7.22 23.46 -4.34
N GLY A 315 -7.32 23.04 -5.61
CA GLY A 315 -7.11 23.94 -6.74
C GLY A 315 -5.76 23.97 -7.47
N ALA A 316 -5.84 23.59 -8.75
CA ALA A 316 -5.06 24.05 -9.90
C ALA A 316 -3.77 23.32 -10.33
N ALA A 317 -3.70 23.18 -11.67
CA ALA A 317 -2.80 22.41 -12.50
C ALA A 317 -1.40 23.01 -12.68
N THR A 318 -0.40 22.20 -13.03
CA THR A 318 0.30 22.21 -14.34
C THR A 318 1.42 21.17 -14.38
N GLY A 319 1.62 20.57 -15.56
CA GLY A 319 2.40 19.36 -15.78
C GLY A 319 3.93 19.50 -15.72
N GLY A 320 4.58 18.34 -15.59
CA GLY A 320 6.02 18.16 -15.63
C GLY A 320 6.40 16.87 -16.35
N ALA A 321 7.39 16.96 -17.24
CA ALA A 321 7.79 15.95 -18.21
C ALA A 321 8.39 14.67 -17.58
N ALA A 322 8.05 13.52 -18.17
CA ALA A 322 8.62 12.21 -17.85
C ALA A 322 10.07 12.06 -18.37
N ALA A 323 10.90 11.39 -17.59
CA ALA A 323 12.24 10.97 -17.99
C ALA A 323 12.14 9.77 -18.96
N THR A 324 12.55 9.99 -20.20
CA THR A 324 12.73 8.93 -21.20
C THR A 324 14.04 8.19 -20.96
N GLY A 325 13.97 6.88 -20.75
CA GLY A 325 15.14 6.01 -20.63
C GLY A 325 14.96 4.74 -21.46
N ASP A 326 14.85 4.88 -22.78
CA ASP A 326 14.94 3.75 -23.71
C ASP A 326 16.38 3.23 -23.73
N THR A 327 16.61 1.97 -23.35
CA THR A 327 17.69 1.16 -23.94
C THR A 327 17.31 -0.32 -23.87
N GLY A 328 16.92 -0.88 -25.02
CA GLY A 328 16.45 -2.25 -25.13
C GLY A 328 17.53 -3.29 -24.86
N ILE A 329 17.14 -4.37 -24.17
CA ILE A 329 17.86 -5.65 -24.08
C ILE A 329 16.84 -6.82 -24.12
N ILE A 330 17.31 -7.91 -24.71
CA ILE A 330 16.62 -9.11 -25.18
C ILE A 330 15.90 -9.88 -24.05
N VAL A 331 14.60 -10.16 -24.27
CA VAL A 331 13.70 -10.92 -23.38
C VAL A 331 13.98 -12.42 -23.44
N ALA A 332 14.24 -13.02 -22.28
CA ALA A 332 14.10 -14.46 -22.06
C ALA A 332 12.71 -14.72 -21.46
N ALA A 333 11.89 -15.49 -22.17
CA ALA A 333 10.51 -15.79 -21.82
C ALA A 333 10.40 -16.52 -20.47
N ALA A 334 9.68 -15.93 -19.52
CA ALA A 334 9.12 -16.61 -18.37
C ALA A 334 7.66 -16.20 -18.21
N THR A 335 6.77 -17.19 -18.31
CA THR A 335 5.32 -17.10 -18.16
C THR A 335 4.90 -16.57 -16.79
N LEU A 336 4.08 -15.52 -16.76
CA LEU A 336 3.34 -15.08 -15.57
C LEU A 336 1.85 -14.97 -15.92
N LEU A 337 1.02 -15.74 -15.21
CA LEU A 337 -0.44 -15.73 -15.30
C LEU A 337 -0.99 -14.81 -14.20
N ALA A 338 -1.88 -13.91 -14.59
CA ALA A 338 -2.54 -12.94 -13.73
C ALA A 338 -3.30 -13.57 -12.54
N ALA A 339 -3.41 -12.75 -11.48
CA ALA A 339 -3.77 -13.06 -10.10
C ALA A 339 -5.17 -13.67 -9.82
N GLY A 340 -5.90 -14.13 -10.84
CA GLY A 340 -7.14 -14.93 -10.71
C GLY A 340 -6.95 -16.45 -10.92
N ALA A 341 -5.78 -16.90 -11.36
CA ALA A 341 -5.57 -18.26 -11.85
C ALA A 341 -4.89 -19.25 -10.88
N PHE A 342 -4.64 -18.89 -9.62
CA PHE A 342 -3.94 -19.79 -8.69
C PHE A 342 -4.77 -21.03 -8.26
N ILE A 343 -6.10 -21.03 -8.41
CA ILE A 343 -6.94 -22.21 -8.09
C ILE A 343 -7.31 -23.05 -9.33
N ALA A 344 -7.37 -22.46 -10.54
CA ALA A 344 -7.71 -23.23 -11.74
C ALA A 344 -6.54 -24.12 -12.21
N ILE A 345 -5.29 -23.69 -12.04
CA ILE A 345 -4.11 -24.43 -12.51
C ILE A 345 -3.69 -25.55 -11.55
N LYS A 346 -3.98 -25.43 -10.24
CA LYS A 346 -3.70 -26.51 -9.29
C LYS A 346 -4.66 -27.70 -9.39
N LYS A 347 -5.80 -27.54 -10.09
CA LYS A 347 -6.77 -28.64 -10.33
C LYS A 347 -6.49 -29.45 -11.60
N HIS A 348 -5.54 -29.04 -12.45
CA HIS A 348 -5.23 -29.71 -13.71
C HIS A 348 -3.73 -29.93 -13.95
N ARG A 349 -2.96 -30.19 -12.90
CA ARG A 349 -1.68 -30.89 -13.01
C ARG A 349 -1.68 -32.16 -12.18
#